data_AF-A0A800A937-F1
#
_entry.id   AF-A0A800A937-F1
#
_cell.length_a   1.000
_cell.length_b   1.000
_cell.length_c   1.000
_cell.angle_alpha   90.00
_cell.angle_beta   90.00
_cell.angle_gamma   90.00
#
_symmetry.space_group_name_H-M   'P 1'
#
loop_
_entity.id
_entity.type
_entity.pdbx_description
1 polymer ?
#
loop_
_entity_poly.entity_id
_entity_poly.type
_entity_poly.pdbx_seq_one_letter_code
_entity_poly.pdbx_strand_id
1 'polypeptide(L)'
;MPAGLEVTQTKGINIMGVTLGSAAGIFFGLYAYVLPLVLYTSWVVLALWDISRREELSRGKAIGWMAAILVVPFLGVVAYYIWGKSTIPAWQRWVFMAGGFVVYLLFLALGMVVGGIV
;
A
#
# COMPACT_ATOMS: atom_id res chain seq x y z
N MET A 1 -46.09 6.97 22.07
CA MET A 1 -44.94 6.31 21.41
C MET A 1 -45.05 4.82 21.65
N PRO A 2 -44.84 3.95 20.65
CA PRO A 2 -44.94 2.51 20.86
C PRO A 2 -43.75 2.03 21.70
N ALA A 3 -44.02 1.25 22.73
CA ALA A 3 -43.01 0.57 23.55
C ALA A 3 -42.42 -0.58 22.72
N GLY A 4 -41.16 -0.45 22.30
CA GLY A 4 -40.48 -1.48 21.51
C GLY A 4 -39.37 -0.99 20.57
N LEU A 5 -39.20 0.32 20.41
CA LEU A 5 -38.05 0.88 19.70
C LEU A 5 -36.92 1.16 20.70
N GLU A 6 -36.23 0.10 21.13
CA GLU A 6 -34.88 0.27 21.68
C GLU A 6 -33.96 0.68 20.52
N VAL A 7 -33.85 1.99 20.32
CA VAL A 7 -32.84 2.56 19.45
C VAL A 7 -31.51 2.40 20.19
N THR A 8 -30.80 1.32 19.91
CA THR A 8 -29.39 1.17 20.32
C THR A 8 -28.57 2.21 19.56
N GLN A 9 -28.56 3.44 20.08
CA GLN A 9 -27.65 4.47 19.61
C GLN A 9 -26.26 4.10 20.10
N THR A 10 -25.48 3.46 19.23
CA THR A 10 -24.03 3.38 19.37
C THR A 10 -23.51 4.81 19.33
N LYS A 11 -23.25 5.38 20.52
CA LYS A 11 -22.87 6.78 20.72
C LYS A 11 -21.44 7.01 20.21
N GLY A 12 -21.29 7.10 18.90
CA GLY A 12 -20.04 7.51 18.26
C GLY A 12 -19.76 8.97 18.61
N ILE A 13 -18.54 9.28 19.04
CA ILE A 13 -18.13 10.66 19.30
C ILE A 13 -17.86 11.31 17.94
N ASN A 14 -18.70 12.27 17.55
CA ASN A 14 -18.50 13.06 16.34
C ASN A 14 -17.60 14.25 16.65
N ILE A 15 -16.40 14.28 16.08
CA ILE A 15 -15.52 15.45 16.11
C ILE A 15 -15.41 15.95 14.67
N MET A 16 -15.83 17.19 14.42
CA MET A 16 -15.74 17.84 13.09
C MET A 16 -16.42 17.04 11.95
N GLY A 17 -17.58 16.42 12.22
CA GLY A 17 -18.34 15.67 11.22
C GLY A 17 -17.78 14.27 10.91
N VAL A 18 -16.72 13.84 11.60
CA VAL A 18 -16.17 12.49 11.52
C VAL A 18 -16.61 11.68 12.74
N THR A 19 -17.34 10.60 12.49
CA THR A 19 -17.73 9.63 13.52
C THR A 19 -16.52 8.80 13.94
N LEU A 20 -15.98 9.03 15.14
CA LEU A 20 -14.95 8.19 15.72
C LEU A 20 -15.62 6.90 16.23
N GLY A 21 -15.76 5.93 15.32
CA GLY A 21 -16.48 4.67 15.57
C GLY A 21 -15.82 3.76 16.62
N SER A 22 -14.48 3.81 16.76
CA SER A 22 -13.68 3.18 17.82
C SER A 22 -12.19 3.48 17.63
N ALA A 23 -11.37 3.33 18.69
CA ALA A 23 -9.90 3.42 18.57
C ALA A 23 -9.32 2.43 17.55
N ALA A 24 -9.90 1.22 17.48
CA ALA A 24 -9.56 0.23 16.46
C ALA A 24 -9.90 0.72 15.05
N GLY A 25 -11.09 1.30 14.84
CA GLY A 25 -11.48 1.86 13.55
C GLY A 25 -10.54 2.97 13.07
N ILE A 26 -10.07 3.83 13.97
CA ILE A 26 -9.05 4.86 13.66
C ILE A 26 -7.73 4.20 13.24
N PHE A 27 -7.26 3.22 14.01
CA PHE A 27 -6.02 2.50 13.73
C PHE A 27 -6.06 1.82 12.36
N PHE A 28 -7.11 1.04 12.09
CA PHE A 28 -7.26 0.34 10.83
C PHE A 28 -7.47 1.32 9.66
N GLY A 29 -8.26 2.39 9.85
CA GLY A 29 -8.44 3.42 8.83
C GLY A 29 -7.13 4.15 8.48
N LEU A 30 -6.36 4.53 9.49
CA LEU A 30 -5.06 5.20 9.30
C LEU A 30 -4.08 4.31 8.54
N TYR A 31 -3.92 3.05 8.97
CA TYR A 31 -3.01 2.13 8.30
C TYR A 31 -3.52 1.73 6.91
N ALA A 32 -4.83 1.55 6.71
CA ALA A 32 -5.40 1.29 5.39
C ALA A 32 -5.11 2.43 4.41
N TYR A 33 -5.03 3.67 4.90
CA TYR A 33 -4.68 4.85 4.12
C TYR A 33 -3.17 5.02 3.90
N VAL A 34 -2.35 4.82 4.94
CA VAL A 34 -0.90 5.08 4.90
C VAL A 34 -0.12 3.92 4.28
N LEU A 35 -0.51 2.66 4.50
CA LEU A 35 0.22 1.50 4.01
C LEU A 35 0.40 1.48 2.49
N PRO A 36 -0.60 1.81 1.64
CA PRO A 36 -0.41 1.89 0.19
C PRO A 36 0.66 2.89 -0.23
N LEU A 37 0.73 4.05 0.44
CA LEU A 37 1.74 5.07 0.18
C LEU A 37 3.13 4.56 0.54
N VAL A 38 3.28 3.99 1.74
CA VAL A 38 4.56 3.43 2.19
C VAL A 38 5.02 2.29 1.26
N LEU A 39 4.10 1.41 0.86
CA LEU A 39 4.39 0.33 -0.06
C LEU A 39 4.86 0.85 -1.43
N TYR A 40 4.12 1.82 -1.99
CA TYR A 40 4.48 2.44 -3.26
C TYR A 40 5.86 3.12 -3.18
N THR A 41 6.10 3.93 -2.15
CA THR A 41 7.40 4.59 -1.95
C THR A 41 8.52 3.58 -1.79
N SER A 42 8.31 2.50 -1.04
CA SER A 42 9.30 1.43 -0.87
C SER A 42 9.65 0.78 -2.21
N TRP A 43 8.65 0.50 -3.04
CA TRP A 43 8.85 -0.05 -4.39
C TRP A 43 9.65 0.88 -5.29
N VAL A 44 9.31 2.18 -5.30
CA VAL A 44 10.02 3.19 -6.08
C VAL A 44 11.48 3.29 -5.63
N VAL A 45 11.72 3.42 -4.31
CA VAL A 45 13.07 3.54 -3.76
C VAL A 45 13.93 2.33 -4.11
N LEU A 46 13.41 1.11 -3.92
CA LEU A 46 14.14 -0.11 -4.25
C LEU A 46 14.47 -0.21 -5.74
N ALA A 47 13.54 0.18 -6.61
CA ALA A 47 13.75 0.14 -8.05
C ALA A 47 14.79 1.16 -8.50
N LEU A 48 14.74 2.39 -7.99
CA LEU A 48 15.72 3.43 -8.29
C LEU A 48 17.11 3.08 -7.72
N TRP A 49 17.15 2.48 -6.53
CA TRP A 49 18.36 1.98 -5.92
C TRP A 49 18.99 0.83 -6.72
N ASP A 50 18.18 -0.09 -7.25
CA ASP A 50 18.66 -1.13 -8.14
C ASP A 50 19.26 -0.51 -9.41
N ILE A 51 18.59 0.44 -10.05
CA ILE A 51 19.13 1.13 -11.24
C ILE A 51 20.45 1.84 -10.94
N SER A 52 20.58 2.53 -9.80
CA SER A 52 21.78 3.30 -9.47
C SER A 52 23.03 2.44 -9.25
N ARG A 53 22.85 1.16 -8.92
CA ARG A 53 23.94 0.18 -8.73
C ARG A 53 24.32 -0.59 -10.00
N ARG A 54 23.67 -0.30 -11.13
CA ARG A 54 23.86 -1.05 -12.38
C ARG A 54 24.82 -0.34 -13.30
N GLU A 55 26.08 -0.75 -13.23
CA GLU A 55 27.16 -0.24 -14.09
C GLU A 55 27.03 -0.71 -15.54
N GLU A 56 26.31 -1.81 -15.78
CA GLU A 56 26.09 -2.36 -17.12
C GLU A 56 24.99 -1.63 -17.92
N LEU A 57 24.23 -0.73 -17.28
CA LEU A 57 23.20 0.05 -17.93
C LEU A 57 23.78 1.28 -18.63
N SER A 58 23.44 1.46 -19.91
CA SER A 58 23.70 2.75 -20.57
C SER A 58 22.89 3.86 -19.90
N ARG A 59 23.48 5.06 -19.86
CA ARG A 59 22.87 6.24 -19.21
C ARG A 59 21.44 6.52 -19.70
N GLY A 60 21.20 6.42 -21.00
CA GLY A 60 19.87 6.63 -21.58
C GLY A 60 18.84 5.59 -21.12
N LYS A 61 19.26 4.32 -20.99
CA LYS A 61 18.38 3.25 -20.51
C LYS A 61 18.07 3.40 -19.02
N ALA A 62 19.05 3.82 -18.22
CA ALA A 62 18.84 4.15 -16.81
C ALA A 62 17.82 5.28 -16.65
N ILE A 63 18.01 6.39 -17.37
CA ILE A 63 17.06 7.53 -17.37
C ILE A 63 15.66 7.09 -17.81
N GLY A 64 15.55 6.29 -18.87
CA GLY A 64 14.26 5.78 -19.36
C GLY A 64 13.50 4.98 -18.30
N TRP A 65 14.19 4.08 -17.58
CA TRP A 65 13.56 3.32 -16.50
C TRP A 65 13.20 4.17 -15.29
N MET A 66 14.09 5.09 -14.88
CA MET A 66 13.78 6.03 -13.80
C MET A 66 12.55 6.88 -14.14
N ALA A 67 12.45 7.39 -15.37
CA ALA A 67 11.30 8.14 -15.84
C ALA A 67 10.02 7.29 -15.83
N ALA A 68 10.06 6.06 -16.33
CA ALA A 68 8.91 5.15 -16.32
C ALA A 68 8.41 4.88 -14.89
N ILE A 69 9.32 4.65 -13.93
CA ILE A 69 9.01 4.43 -12.51
C ILE A 69 8.33 5.65 -11.89
N LEU A 70 8.80 6.86 -12.20
CA LEU A 70 8.30 8.09 -11.59
C LEU A 70 6.99 8.59 -12.23
N VAL A 71 6.80 8.37 -13.54
CA VAL A 71 5.66 8.90 -14.30
C VAL A 71 4.46 7.94 -14.25
N VAL A 72 4.68 6.64 -14.17
CA VAL A 72 3.60 5.64 -14.19
C VAL A 72 3.57 4.89 -12.85
N PRO A 73 2.76 5.35 -11.87
CA PRO A 73 2.70 4.75 -10.54
C PRO A 73 2.38 3.27 -10.60
N PHE A 74 3.02 2.50 -9.72
CA PHE A 74 2.98 1.03 -9.63
C PHE A 74 3.48 0.30 -10.90
N LEU A 75 2.91 0.58 -12.06
CA LEU A 75 3.21 -0.08 -13.33
C LEU A 75 4.66 0.12 -13.76
N GLY A 76 5.24 1.32 -13.56
CA GLY A 76 6.64 1.58 -13.90
C GLY A 76 7.61 0.68 -13.12
N VAL A 77 7.35 0.47 -11.82
CA VAL A 77 8.16 -0.44 -10.98
C VAL A 77 7.95 -1.90 -11.35
N VAL A 78 6.69 -2.31 -11.57
CA VAL A 78 6.36 -3.68 -12.00
C VAL A 78 7.03 -3.99 -13.34
N ALA A 79 6.92 -3.08 -14.31
CA ALA A 79 7.54 -3.22 -15.62
C ALA A 79 9.07 -3.28 -15.53
N TYR A 80 9.66 -2.45 -14.65
CA TYR A 80 11.11 -2.49 -14.42
C TYR A 80 11.59 -3.85 -13.91
N TYR A 81 10.92 -4.44 -12.92
CA TYR A 81 11.36 -5.73 -12.38
C TYR A 81 11.18 -6.90 -13.35
N ILE A 82 10.17 -6.85 -14.22
CA ILE A 82 9.89 -7.87 -15.24
C ILE A 82 10.83 -7.73 -16.44
N TRP A 83 10.94 -6.53 -17.03
CA TRP A 83 11.64 -6.32 -18.31
C TRP A 83 12.98 -5.59 -18.18
N GLY A 84 13.21 -4.89 -17.08
CA GLY A 84 14.44 -4.13 -16.84
C GLY A 84 15.69 -4.99 -16.69
N LYS A 85 15.55 -6.32 -16.58
CA LYS A 85 16.65 -7.26 -16.32
C LYS A 85 17.44 -6.84 -15.07
N SER A 86 16.75 -6.57 -13.97
CA SER A 86 17.38 -6.26 -12.68
C SER A 86 18.42 -7.33 -12.30
N THR A 87 19.38 -6.99 -11.44
CA THR A 87 20.39 -7.94 -10.93
C THR A 87 19.94 -8.63 -9.63
N ILE A 88 18.89 -8.11 -8.97
CA ILE A 88 18.31 -8.69 -7.75
C ILE A 88 17.80 -10.12 -8.04
N PRO A 89 18.09 -11.14 -7.23
CA PRO A 89 17.54 -12.47 -7.40
C PRO A 89 16.01 -12.47 -7.51
N ALA A 90 15.45 -13.30 -8.40
CA ALA A 90 14.02 -13.29 -8.70
C ALA A 90 13.12 -13.46 -7.46
N TRP A 91 13.51 -14.34 -6.53
CA TRP A 91 12.76 -14.56 -5.29
C TRP A 91 12.70 -13.30 -4.41
N GLN A 92 13.78 -12.51 -4.34
CA GLN A 92 13.80 -11.27 -3.57
C GLN A 92 12.89 -10.22 -4.20
N ARG A 93 12.87 -10.10 -5.54
CA ARG A 93 11.94 -9.20 -6.24
C ARG A 93 10.49 -9.53 -5.90
N TRP A 94 10.14 -10.81 -5.93
CA TRP A 94 8.81 -11.27 -5.57
C TRP A 94 8.48 -11.01 -4.10
N VAL A 95 9.42 -11.18 -3.18
CA VAL A 95 9.21 -10.82 -1.77
C VAL A 95 8.98 -9.31 -1.60
N PHE A 96 9.78 -8.47 -2.26
CA PHE A 96 9.62 -7.01 -2.17
C PHE A 96 8.33 -6.51 -2.82
N MET A 97 7.92 -7.10 -3.96
CA MET A 97 6.69 -6.74 -4.66
C MET A 97 5.45 -7.38 -4.03
N ALA A 98 5.40 -8.70 -3.89
CA ALA A 98 4.21 -9.39 -3.41
C ALA A 98 4.08 -9.38 -1.89
N GLY A 99 5.18 -9.41 -1.14
CA GLY A 99 5.14 -9.49 0.32
C GLY A 99 4.41 -8.30 0.96
N GLY A 100 4.76 -7.08 0.57
CA GLY A 100 4.09 -5.88 1.09
C GLY A 100 2.63 -5.78 0.66
N PHE A 101 2.29 -6.26 -0.55
CA PHE A 101 0.90 -6.34 -1.01
C PHE A 101 0.08 -7.36 -0.20
N VAL A 102 0.63 -8.54 0.07
CA VAL A 102 0.00 -9.57 0.92
C VAL A 102 -0.23 -9.04 2.32
N VAL A 103 0.77 -8.37 2.92
CA VAL A 103 0.62 -7.75 4.25
C VAL A 103 -0.49 -6.70 4.25
N TYR A 104 -0.58 -5.87 3.20
CA TYR A 104 -1.66 -4.90 3.06
C TYR A 104 -3.03 -5.56 3.00
N LEU A 105 -3.19 -6.62 2.20
CA LEU A 105 -4.45 -7.37 2.10
C LEU A 105 -4.85 -8.03 3.43
N LEU A 106 -3.88 -8.60 4.15
CA LEU A 106 -4.12 -9.17 5.48
C LEU A 106 -4.58 -8.11 6.47
N PHE A 107 -3.98 -6.92 6.42
CA PHE A 107 -4.36 -5.81 7.27
C PHE A 107 -5.79 -5.32 6.97
N LEU A 108 -6.17 -5.21 5.69
CA LEU A 108 -7.53 -4.88 5.29
C LEU A 108 -8.53 -5.95 5.73
N ALA A 109 -8.22 -7.23 5.54
CA ALA A 109 -9.07 -8.33 5.97
C ALA A 109 -9.33 -8.30 7.48
N LEU A 110 -8.27 -8.09 8.28
CA LEU A 110 -8.40 -7.94 9.72
C LEU A 110 -9.25 -6.72 10.09
N GLY A 111 -9.06 -5.59 9.41
CA GLY A 111 -9.87 -4.39 9.62
C GLY A 111 -11.35 -4.61 9.32
N MET A 112 -11.68 -5.39 8.28
CA MET A 112 -13.07 -5.75 7.95
C MET A 112 -13.71 -6.62 9.03
N VAL A 113 -12.99 -7.62 9.54
CA VAL A 113 -13.47 -8.51 10.62
C VAL A 113 -13.66 -7.72 11.93
N VAL A 114 -12.66 -6.91 12.32
CA VAL A 114 -12.75 -6.09 13.54
C VAL A 114 -13.80 -4.99 13.42
N GLY A 115 -13.99 -4.45 12.21
CA GLY A 115 -15.02 -3.45 11.91
C GLY A 115 -16.43 -4.01 11.80
N GLY A 116 -16.62 -5.33 11.84
CA GLY A 116 -17.92 -5.99 11.73
C GLY A 116 -18.54 -5.91 10.33
N ILE A 117 -17.72 -5.74 9.29
CA ILE A 117 -18.17 -5.74 7.88
C ILE A 117 -18.41 -7.17 7.39
N VAL A 118 -17.59 -8.12 7.86
CA VAL A 118 -17.65 -9.56 7.52
C VAL A 118 -17.51 -10.37 8.81
#